data_AF-Q8MY87-F1
#
_entry.id   AF-Q8MY87-F1
#
_cell.length_a   1.000
_cell.length_b   1.000
_cell.length_c   1.000
_cell.angle_alpha   90.00
_cell.angle_beta   90.00
_cell.angle_gamma   90.00
#
_symmetry.space_group_name_H-M   'P 1'
#
loop_
_entity.id
_entity.type
_entity.pdbx_description
1 polymer ?
#
loop_
_entity_poly.entity_id
_entity_poly.type
_entity_poly.pdbx_seq_one_letter_code
_entity_poly.pdbx_strand_id
1 'polypeptide(L)'
;MDNQDGGQQRSHYPQISSQQSQSYLSVPSIGTPSFGSVGSVSSLAPGSSFIPPSPMAPLTPATPASSESSGIVPQLQNIVSTVNLNCRLDLKKIALHARNAEYNPKRFAAVIMRIREPRTTALIFSSGKMVCTGAKSEDDSRLAARKYARVVQKLGFAAKFLDFKIQNMVGSCDVKFPIRLEGLVLTHGQFSSYEPELFPGLIYRMVKPRIVLLIFVSGKVVLTGAKVRQEIYDAFNNIYPILKSFKKTS
;
A
#
# COMPACT_ATOMS: atom_id res chain seq x y z
N MET A 1 33.83 39.39 -4.49
CA MET A 1 34.31 38.01 -4.70
C MET A 1 33.33 37.12 -3.98
N ASP A 2 32.41 36.59 -4.78
CA ASP A 2 31.17 35.96 -4.37
C ASP A 2 31.32 34.55 -3.80
N ASN A 3 30.39 34.26 -2.89
CA ASN A 3 29.84 32.98 -2.40
C ASN A 3 30.28 31.66 -3.07
N GLN A 4 30.40 30.63 -2.21
CA GLN A 4 29.73 29.35 -2.45
C GLN A 4 29.44 28.61 -1.14
N ASP A 5 28.19 28.69 -0.71
CA ASP A 5 27.60 27.91 0.39
C ASP A 5 26.83 26.71 -0.22
N GLY A 6 27.24 25.50 0.13
CA GLY A 6 26.75 24.24 -0.42
C GLY A 6 25.48 23.76 0.28
N GLY A 7 24.32 24.30 -0.11
CA GLY A 7 23.01 23.86 0.39
C GLY A 7 22.54 22.53 -0.22
N GLN A 8 22.65 21.42 0.53
CA GLN A 8 21.93 20.17 0.24
C GLN A 8 20.42 20.35 0.47
N GLN A 9 19.66 20.53 -0.61
CA GLN A 9 18.19 20.50 -0.58
C GLN A 9 17.69 19.07 -0.30
N ARG A 10 17.24 18.82 0.94
CA ARG A 10 16.41 17.64 1.26
C ARG A 10 15.09 17.73 0.50
N SER A 11 14.84 16.81 -0.42
CA SER A 11 13.54 16.66 -1.08
C SER A 11 12.46 16.31 -0.06
N HIS A 12 11.63 17.29 0.33
CA HIS A 12 10.49 17.06 1.20
C HIS A 12 9.36 16.42 0.38
N TYR A 13 9.10 15.13 0.61
CA TYR A 13 7.85 14.49 0.20
C TYR A 13 6.76 14.88 1.21
N PRO A 14 5.57 15.29 0.77
CA PRO A 14 4.46 15.49 1.71
C PRO A 14 4.19 14.16 2.44
N GLN A 15 4.51 14.12 3.73
CA GLN A 15 4.19 13.01 4.63
C GLN A 15 2.69 13.07 4.92
N ILE A 16 1.88 12.42 4.09
CA ILE A 16 0.46 12.26 4.38
C ILE A 16 0.36 11.29 5.56
N SER A 17 -0.13 11.80 6.69
CA SER A 17 -0.33 10.97 7.88
C SER A 17 -1.34 9.85 7.59
N SER A 18 -1.09 8.64 8.11
CA SER A 18 -1.95 7.47 7.87
C SER A 18 -3.41 7.66 8.31
N GLN A 19 -3.69 8.61 9.21
CA GLN A 19 -5.05 9.01 9.59
C GLN A 19 -5.75 9.81 8.48
N GLN A 20 -5.03 10.71 7.81
CA GLN A 20 -5.58 11.54 6.73
C GLN A 20 -5.76 10.73 5.45
N SER A 21 -4.91 9.71 5.20
CA SER A 21 -5.14 8.75 4.10
C SER A 21 -6.41 7.92 4.31
N GLN A 22 -6.77 7.60 5.56
CA GLN A 22 -7.95 6.80 5.87
C GLN A 22 -9.27 7.59 5.72
N SER A 23 -9.27 8.89 6.00
CA SER A 23 -10.48 9.72 5.85
C SER A 23 -10.92 9.90 4.39
N TYR A 24 -10.00 9.82 3.42
CA TYR A 24 -10.33 9.88 1.98
C TYR A 24 -10.68 8.51 1.36
N LEU A 25 -10.63 7.42 2.14
CA LEU A 25 -10.78 6.04 1.66
C LEU A 25 -12.06 5.34 2.14
N SER A 26 -13.02 6.04 2.74
CA SER A 26 -14.32 5.46 3.09
C SER A 26 -15.14 5.14 1.83
N VAL A 27 -15.18 3.85 1.46
CA VAL A 27 -16.12 3.28 0.48
C VAL A 27 -17.30 2.67 1.26
N PRO A 28 -18.58 2.87 0.87
CA PRO A 28 -19.71 2.23 1.53
C PRO A 28 -19.71 0.71 1.28
N SER A 29 -20.03 -0.08 2.31
CA SER A 29 -20.23 -1.53 2.20
C SER A 29 -21.44 -1.85 1.32
N ILE A 30 -21.23 -2.59 0.23
CA ILE A 30 -22.29 -3.23 -0.55
C ILE A 30 -22.59 -4.60 0.08
N GLY A 31 -23.89 -4.84 0.30
CA GLY A 31 -24.44 -6.03 0.94
C GLY A 31 -24.23 -7.32 0.14
N THR A 32 -24.16 -8.42 0.88
CA THR A 32 -24.07 -9.80 0.43
C THR A 32 -25.36 -10.29 -0.24
N PRO A 33 -25.31 -10.99 -1.39
CA PRO A 33 -26.41 -11.84 -1.81
C PRO A 33 -26.20 -13.31 -1.43
N SER A 34 -27.34 -13.95 -1.13
CA SER A 34 -27.57 -15.33 -0.70
C SER A 34 -27.31 -16.35 -1.82
N PHE A 35 -26.78 -17.52 -1.45
CA PHE A 35 -26.61 -18.67 -2.35
C PHE A 35 -27.91 -19.49 -2.44
N GLY A 36 -28.45 -19.63 -3.65
CA GLY A 36 -29.55 -20.52 -4.00
C GLY A 36 -29.07 -21.71 -4.83
N SER A 37 -29.43 -22.91 -4.39
CA SER A 37 -29.16 -24.22 -4.97
C SER A 37 -29.78 -24.41 -6.37
N VAL A 38 -29.08 -25.10 -7.28
CA VAL A 38 -29.71 -25.71 -8.47
C VAL A 38 -29.05 -27.06 -8.75
N GLY A 39 -29.90 -28.06 -9.04
CA GLY A 39 -29.59 -29.48 -9.10
C GLY A 39 -29.14 -30.02 -10.45
N SER A 40 -28.80 -31.29 -10.39
CA SER A 40 -28.26 -32.18 -11.43
C SER A 40 -29.27 -32.58 -12.52
N VAL A 41 -28.78 -32.84 -13.73
CA VAL A 41 -29.29 -33.89 -14.64
C VAL A 41 -28.20 -34.29 -15.65
N SER A 42 -28.17 -35.58 -15.97
CA SER A 42 -27.17 -36.31 -16.77
C SER A 42 -27.66 -36.65 -18.18
N SER A 43 -26.74 -37.24 -18.98
CA SER A 43 -26.93 -38.10 -20.19
C SER A 43 -26.92 -37.36 -21.55
N LEU A 44 -26.35 -37.82 -22.68
CA LEU A 44 -25.73 -39.07 -23.19
C LEU A 44 -24.89 -38.71 -24.45
N ALA A 45 -23.89 -39.54 -24.80
CA ALA A 45 -23.10 -39.52 -26.05
C ALA A 45 -23.82 -40.33 -27.19
N PRO A 46 -23.30 -40.63 -28.42
CA PRO A 46 -21.89 -40.63 -28.89
C PRO A 46 -21.57 -40.25 -30.36
N GLY A 47 -20.27 -40.12 -30.66
CA GLY A 47 -19.63 -40.69 -31.85
C GLY A 47 -19.40 -39.82 -33.09
N SER A 48 -18.14 -39.42 -33.33
CA SER A 48 -17.37 -39.77 -34.53
C SER A 48 -15.99 -39.08 -34.55
N SER A 49 -15.04 -39.79 -35.13
CA SER A 49 -13.58 -39.68 -35.03
C SER A 49 -12.95 -38.91 -36.18
N PHE A 50 -12.06 -37.94 -35.93
CA PHE A 50 -10.96 -37.55 -36.85
C PHE A 50 -9.81 -36.87 -36.07
N ILE A 51 -8.55 -37.22 -36.37
CA ILE A 51 -7.29 -36.64 -35.84
C ILE A 51 -6.56 -35.88 -36.99
N PRO A 52 -5.48 -35.11 -36.75
CA PRO A 52 -5.40 -33.65 -36.92
C PRO A 52 -4.55 -33.22 -38.14
N PRO A 53 -4.36 -31.91 -38.35
CA PRO A 53 -2.97 -31.47 -38.48
C PRO A 53 -2.68 -30.13 -37.78
N SER A 54 -1.48 -30.01 -37.21
CA SER A 54 -0.86 -28.76 -36.76
C SER A 54 0.33 -28.44 -37.69
N PRO A 55 0.92 -27.24 -37.65
CA PRO A 55 0.34 -25.91 -37.74
C PRO A 55 1.02 -25.09 -38.87
N MET A 56 0.30 -24.20 -39.55
CA MET A 56 0.97 -23.12 -40.31
C MET A 56 1.02 -21.88 -39.42
N ALA A 57 2.24 -21.45 -39.09
CA ALA A 57 2.50 -20.21 -38.38
C ALA A 57 2.07 -19.01 -39.23
N PRO A 58 1.19 -18.11 -38.74
CA PRO A 58 1.07 -16.79 -39.32
C PRO A 58 2.19 -15.91 -38.77
N LEU A 59 2.95 -15.31 -39.68
CA LEU A 59 3.87 -14.19 -39.44
C LEU A 59 3.13 -13.05 -38.71
N THR A 60 3.26 -12.98 -37.40
CA THR A 60 2.85 -11.79 -36.64
C THR A 60 3.88 -10.68 -36.88
N PRO A 61 3.44 -9.45 -37.18
CA PRO A 61 4.33 -8.30 -37.20
C PRO A 61 4.99 -8.19 -35.83
N ALA A 62 6.32 -8.07 -35.80
CA ALA A 62 7.05 -7.80 -34.58
C ALA A 62 6.56 -6.46 -34.01
N THR A 63 5.72 -6.53 -32.98
CA THR A 63 5.46 -5.40 -32.09
C THR A 63 6.81 -5.04 -31.46
N PRO A 64 7.35 -3.82 -31.66
CA PRO A 64 8.51 -3.41 -30.89
C PRO A 64 8.07 -3.29 -29.44
N ALA A 65 8.38 -4.30 -28.64
CA ALA A 65 8.41 -4.21 -27.19
C ALA A 65 9.63 -3.36 -26.80
N SER A 66 9.62 -2.08 -27.17
CA SER A 66 10.41 -1.08 -26.48
C SER A 66 9.73 -0.87 -25.12
N SER A 67 9.97 -1.79 -24.20
CA SER A 67 9.81 -1.51 -22.79
C SER A 67 10.86 -0.46 -22.45
N GLU A 68 10.54 0.80 -22.75
CA GLU A 68 11.27 1.95 -22.21
C GLU A 68 11.08 1.89 -20.70
N SER A 69 11.92 1.10 -20.03
CA SER A 69 11.98 1.06 -18.59
C SER A 69 12.28 2.48 -18.15
N SER A 70 11.36 3.08 -17.41
CA SER A 70 11.46 4.45 -16.91
C SER A 70 12.73 4.74 -16.11
N GLY A 71 13.48 3.70 -15.71
CA GLY A 71 14.59 3.76 -14.77
C GLY A 71 14.16 4.16 -13.35
N ILE A 72 12.88 4.51 -13.16
CA ILE A 72 12.32 5.01 -11.92
C ILE A 72 11.78 3.81 -11.15
N VAL A 73 12.37 3.56 -9.98
CA VAL A 73 11.93 2.49 -9.08
C VAL A 73 11.21 3.12 -7.89
N PRO A 74 9.91 2.82 -7.66
CA PRO A 74 9.21 3.24 -6.47
C PRO A 74 9.91 2.80 -5.19
N GLN A 75 10.00 3.73 -4.24
CA GLN A 75 10.63 3.51 -2.94
C GLN A 75 9.56 3.32 -1.87
N LEU A 76 9.72 2.31 -1.02
CA LEU A 76 8.83 2.11 0.12
C LEU A 76 9.02 3.21 1.16
N GLN A 77 7.91 3.81 1.56
CA GLN A 77 7.88 4.91 2.52
C GLN A 77 7.32 4.49 3.88
N ASN A 78 6.38 3.54 3.89
CA ASN A 78 5.74 3.07 5.10
C ASN A 78 5.17 1.67 4.92
N ILE A 79 5.23 0.87 6.00
CA ILE A 79 4.63 -0.45 6.09
C ILE A 79 3.81 -0.53 7.37
N VAL A 80 2.61 -1.08 7.24
CA VAL A 80 1.71 -1.40 8.34
C VAL A 80 1.64 -2.91 8.46
N SER A 81 1.96 -3.44 9.63
CA SER A 81 1.83 -4.86 9.94
C SER A 81 1.00 -5.08 11.20
N THR A 82 0.47 -6.30 11.34
CA THR A 82 -0.20 -6.75 12.55
C THR A 82 0.48 -8.01 13.05
N VAL A 83 0.40 -8.23 14.36
CA VAL A 83 0.83 -9.47 15.02
C VAL A 83 -0.08 -9.75 16.21
N ASN A 84 -0.22 -11.03 16.55
CA ASN A 84 -0.98 -11.49 17.69
C ASN A 84 -0.03 -11.91 18.82
N LEU A 85 -0.13 -11.24 19.97
CA LEU A 85 0.62 -11.56 21.18
C LEU A 85 0.01 -12.72 21.99
N ASN A 86 -1.20 -13.15 21.64
CA ASN A 86 -1.89 -14.34 22.16
C ASN A 86 -1.97 -14.41 23.71
N CYS A 87 -2.15 -13.26 24.34
CA CYS A 87 -2.45 -13.15 25.76
C CYS A 87 -3.23 -11.84 26.03
N ARG A 88 -4.03 -11.84 27.11
CA ARG A 88 -4.68 -10.62 27.59
C ARG A 88 -3.65 -9.69 28.21
N LEU A 89 -3.76 -8.40 27.91
CA LEU A 89 -2.81 -7.39 28.35
C LEU A 89 -3.51 -6.33 29.21
N ASP A 90 -2.93 -6.06 30.38
CA ASP A 90 -3.28 -4.90 31.17
C ASP A 90 -2.53 -3.68 30.62
N LEU A 91 -3.29 -2.87 29.87
CA LEU A 91 -2.79 -1.68 29.21
C LEU A 91 -2.30 -0.60 30.19
N LYS A 92 -2.91 -0.50 31.38
CA LYS A 92 -2.48 0.45 32.41
C LYS A 92 -1.11 0.05 32.95
N LYS A 93 -0.93 -1.24 33.25
CA LYS A 93 0.36 -1.77 33.69
C LYS A 93 1.44 -1.56 32.64
N ILE A 94 1.13 -1.79 31.36
CA ILE A 94 2.09 -1.54 30.27
C ILE A 94 2.47 -0.05 30.22
N ALA A 95 1.50 0.86 30.23
CA ALA A 95 1.76 2.30 30.14
C ALA A 95 2.59 2.83 31.33
N LEU A 96 2.36 2.29 32.53
CA LEU A 96 3.07 2.71 33.74
C LEU A 96 4.55 2.30 33.74
N HIS A 97 4.87 1.12 33.18
CA HIS A 97 6.22 0.53 33.28
C HIS A 97 7.03 0.62 31.98
N ALA A 98 6.37 0.75 30.83
CA ALA A 98 7.04 0.87 29.55
C ALA A 98 7.53 2.31 29.32
N ARG A 99 8.78 2.45 28.89
CA ARG A 99 9.31 3.73 28.45
C ARG A 99 8.67 4.11 27.12
N ASN A 100 8.36 5.40 26.93
CA ASN A 100 7.79 5.93 25.69
C ASN A 100 6.47 5.23 25.28
N ALA A 101 5.62 4.95 26.27
CA ALA A 101 4.27 4.44 26.07
C ALA A 101 3.24 5.46 26.55
N GLU A 102 2.22 5.69 25.74
CA GLU A 102 1.12 6.61 26.02
C GLU A 102 -0.19 5.82 26.04
N TYR A 103 -1.03 6.06 27.05
CA TYR A 103 -2.35 5.43 27.14
C TYR A 103 -3.37 6.39 27.71
N ASN A 104 -4.41 6.68 26.91
CA ASN A 104 -5.57 7.45 27.34
C ASN A 104 -6.84 6.73 26.85
N PRO A 105 -7.48 5.90 27.70
CA PRO A 105 -8.65 5.10 27.31
C PRO A 105 -9.86 5.93 26.86
N LYS A 106 -9.97 7.20 27.30
CA LYS A 106 -11.04 8.11 26.85
C LYS A 106 -10.84 8.55 25.40
N ARG A 107 -9.58 8.60 24.94
CA ARG A 107 -9.22 8.99 23.57
C ARG A 107 -9.11 7.79 22.64
N PHE A 108 -8.47 6.71 23.10
CA PHE A 108 -8.20 5.54 22.27
C PHE A 108 -7.97 4.29 23.12
N ALA A 109 -8.52 3.15 22.69
CA ALA A 109 -8.55 1.90 23.46
C ALA A 109 -7.24 1.08 23.44
N ALA A 110 -6.15 1.63 22.91
CA ALA A 110 -4.86 0.94 22.77
C ALA A 110 -3.72 1.76 23.39
N VAL A 111 -2.68 1.07 23.85
CA VAL A 111 -1.41 1.71 24.23
C VAL A 111 -0.64 2.06 22.97
N ILE A 112 -0.14 3.28 22.89
CA ILE A 112 0.74 3.75 21.83
C ILE A 112 2.17 3.64 22.34
N MET A 113 3.01 2.83 21.72
CA MET A 113 4.41 2.63 22.11
C MET A 113 5.36 2.96 20.97
N ARG A 114 6.45 3.68 21.24
CA ARG A 114 7.40 4.12 20.20
C ARG A 114 8.82 3.63 20.48
N ILE A 115 9.51 3.19 19.45
CA ILE A 115 10.94 2.85 19.50
C ILE A 115 11.70 3.63 18.42
N ARG A 116 13.00 3.84 18.63
CA ARG A 116 13.85 4.62 17.71
C ARG A 116 14.44 3.79 16.58
N GLU A 117 14.72 2.51 16.82
CA GLU A 117 15.44 1.64 15.88
C GLU A 117 14.78 0.26 15.76
N PRO A 118 14.12 -0.07 14.64
CA PRO A 118 13.70 0.85 13.57
C PRO A 118 12.73 1.92 14.10
N ARG A 119 12.68 3.12 13.48
CA ARG A 119 11.78 4.18 13.96
C ARG A 119 10.33 3.84 13.66
N THR A 120 9.64 3.26 14.64
CA THR A 120 8.28 2.75 14.48
C THR A 120 7.36 3.13 15.64
N THR A 121 6.07 2.93 15.43
CA THR A 121 5.04 3.04 16.46
C THR A 121 4.20 1.76 16.48
N ALA A 122 3.93 1.25 17.67
CA ALA A 122 3.02 0.14 17.89
C ALA A 122 1.74 0.62 18.59
N LEU A 123 0.61 0.05 18.18
CA LEU A 123 -0.67 0.14 18.85
C LEU A 123 -0.97 -1.23 19.47
N ILE A 124 -1.02 -1.30 20.80
CA ILE A 124 -1.18 -2.56 21.54
C ILE A 124 -2.56 -2.57 22.19
N PHE A 125 -3.38 -3.56 21.84
CA PHE A 125 -4.75 -3.71 22.34
C PHE A 125 -4.80 -4.69 23.52
N SER A 126 -5.79 -4.53 24.40
CA SER A 126 -6.00 -5.42 25.56
C SER A 126 -6.27 -6.89 25.18
N SER A 127 -6.68 -7.12 23.93
CA SER A 127 -6.85 -8.45 23.34
C SER A 127 -5.54 -9.18 23.01
N GLY A 128 -4.39 -8.48 23.07
CA GLY A 128 -3.11 -9.01 22.61
C GLY A 128 -2.84 -8.78 21.12
N LYS A 129 -3.80 -8.23 20.36
CA LYS A 129 -3.52 -7.76 18.99
C LYS A 129 -2.59 -6.55 19.06
N MET A 130 -1.63 -6.49 18.14
CA MET A 130 -0.72 -5.36 17.99
C MET A 130 -0.62 -4.95 16.52
N VAL A 131 -0.67 -3.64 16.27
CA VAL A 131 -0.40 -3.04 14.95
C VAL A 131 0.96 -2.34 15.02
N CYS A 132 1.80 -2.50 14.02
CA CYS A 132 3.11 -1.84 13.91
C CYS A 132 3.15 -0.99 12.63
N THR A 133 3.58 0.28 12.74
CA THR A 133 3.66 1.24 11.63
C THR A 133 4.96 2.04 11.65
N GLY A 134 5.32 2.61 10.49
CA GLY A 134 6.47 3.52 10.32
C GLY A 134 7.73 2.86 9.76
N ALA A 135 7.74 1.54 9.62
CA ALA A 135 8.87 0.82 9.02
C ALA A 135 8.95 1.09 7.51
N LYS A 136 10.18 1.09 6.96
CA LYS A 136 10.44 1.30 5.52
C LYS A 136 10.71 0.00 4.75
N SER A 137 10.87 -1.12 5.47
CA SER A 137 11.03 -2.45 4.89
C SER A 137 10.22 -3.49 5.69
N GLU A 138 9.89 -4.59 5.02
CA GLU A 138 9.13 -5.71 5.58
C GLU A 138 9.90 -6.35 6.74
N ASP A 139 11.23 -6.43 6.59
CA ASP A 139 12.16 -6.94 7.60
C ASP A 139 12.23 -6.01 8.80
N ASP A 140 12.32 -4.69 8.60
CA ASP A 140 12.27 -3.71 9.70
C ASP A 140 10.93 -3.76 10.43
N SER A 141 9.82 -3.92 9.70
CA SER A 141 8.49 -4.06 10.28
C SER A 141 8.41 -5.30 11.17
N ARG A 142 8.95 -6.43 10.71
CA ARG A 142 9.01 -7.68 11.48
C ARG A 142 9.93 -7.53 12.69
N LEU A 143 11.10 -6.94 12.51
CA LEU A 143 12.07 -6.69 13.58
C LEU A 143 11.48 -5.79 14.67
N ALA A 144 10.85 -4.68 14.28
CA ALA A 144 10.18 -3.78 15.20
C ALA A 144 9.06 -4.48 15.97
N ALA A 145 8.18 -5.21 15.28
CA ALA A 145 7.11 -5.99 15.91
C ALA A 145 7.67 -7.00 16.94
N ARG A 146 8.79 -7.67 16.62
CA ARG A 146 9.48 -8.57 17.57
C ARG A 146 10.04 -7.82 18.77
N LYS A 147 10.63 -6.63 18.57
CA LYS A 147 11.13 -5.78 19.66
C LYS A 147 9.99 -5.38 20.60
N TYR A 148 8.83 -4.96 20.07
CA TYR A 148 7.66 -4.65 20.89
C TYR A 148 7.16 -5.87 21.68
N ALA A 149 7.02 -7.03 21.03
CA ALA A 149 6.65 -8.27 21.72
C ALA A 149 7.63 -8.60 22.86
N ARG A 150 8.94 -8.38 22.65
CA ARG A 150 9.96 -8.59 23.67
C ARG A 150 9.84 -7.62 24.85
N VAL A 151 9.48 -6.35 24.61
CA VAL A 151 9.19 -5.40 25.69
C VAL A 151 8.02 -5.90 26.54
N VAL A 152 6.94 -6.33 25.89
CA VAL A 152 5.75 -6.86 26.59
C VAL A 152 6.11 -8.12 27.40
N GLN A 153 6.94 -9.03 26.87
CA GLN A 153 7.45 -10.17 27.64
C GLN A 153 8.25 -9.75 28.89
N LYS A 154 9.13 -8.75 28.76
CA LYS A 154 9.93 -8.23 29.89
C LYS A 154 9.09 -7.59 30.99
N LEU A 155 7.85 -7.18 30.69
CA LEU A 155 6.89 -6.66 31.67
C LEU A 155 6.11 -7.78 32.40
N GLY A 156 6.42 -9.05 32.12
CA GLY A 156 5.84 -10.22 32.77
C GLY A 156 4.60 -10.79 32.08
N PHE A 157 4.29 -10.38 30.86
CA PHE A 157 3.18 -10.95 30.09
C PHE A 157 3.65 -12.14 29.25
N ALA A 158 2.83 -13.19 29.12
CA ALA A 158 3.11 -14.38 28.32
C ALA A 158 2.92 -14.15 26.80
N ALA A 159 3.49 -13.06 26.28
CA ALA A 159 3.34 -12.65 24.89
C ALA A 159 4.09 -13.60 23.94
N LYS A 160 3.39 -14.03 22.88
CA LYS A 160 3.92 -14.83 21.77
C LYS A 160 4.04 -13.96 20.52
N PHE A 161 4.72 -14.46 19.49
CA PHE A 161 4.81 -13.76 18.20
C PHE A 161 4.11 -14.59 17.12
N LEU A 162 2.78 -14.45 17.03
CA LEU A 162 1.94 -15.24 16.14
C LEU A 162 1.28 -14.36 15.07
N ASP A 163 0.92 -14.96 13.95
CA ASP A 163 0.12 -14.32 12.88
C ASP A 163 0.68 -12.98 12.38
N PHE A 164 2.01 -12.86 12.29
CA PHE A 164 2.62 -11.66 11.71
C PHE A 164 2.21 -11.54 10.23
N LYS A 165 1.59 -10.41 9.90
CA LYS A 165 1.09 -10.15 8.55
C LYS A 165 1.26 -8.69 8.16
N ILE A 166 1.73 -8.45 6.94
CA ILE A 166 1.70 -7.13 6.32
C ILE A 166 0.26 -6.82 5.91
N GLN A 167 -0.25 -5.69 6.39
CA GLN A 167 -1.62 -5.23 6.12
C GLN A 167 -1.66 -4.19 5.01
N ASN A 168 -0.64 -3.31 4.95
CA ASN A 168 -0.52 -2.29 3.94
C ASN A 168 0.94 -1.88 3.71
N MET A 169 1.26 -1.51 2.49
CA MET A 169 2.53 -0.93 2.07
C MET A 169 2.24 0.35 1.30
N VAL A 170 3.07 1.36 1.53
CA VAL A 170 3.00 2.66 0.86
C VAL A 170 4.32 2.87 0.13
N GLY A 171 4.23 3.06 -1.18
CA GLY A 171 5.35 3.43 -2.04
C GLY A 171 5.24 4.88 -2.51
N SER A 172 6.36 5.48 -2.90
CA SER A 172 6.35 6.73 -3.65
C SER A 172 7.46 6.74 -4.70
N CYS A 173 7.25 7.54 -5.74
CA CYS A 173 8.24 7.84 -6.76
C CYS A 173 8.02 9.26 -7.29
N ASP A 174 8.91 9.68 -8.18
CA ASP A 174 8.82 10.95 -8.88
C ASP A 174 9.15 10.67 -10.35
N VAL A 175 8.20 10.92 -11.25
CA VAL A 175 8.37 10.68 -12.68
C VAL A 175 9.23 11.74 -13.38
N LYS A 176 9.64 12.80 -12.66
CA LYS A 176 10.56 13.83 -13.15
C LYS A 176 10.04 14.68 -14.31
N PHE A 177 8.72 14.73 -14.50
CA PHE A 177 8.08 15.64 -15.42
C PHE A 177 6.68 16.06 -14.92
N PRO A 178 6.23 17.28 -15.22
CA PRO A 178 4.89 17.74 -14.85
C PRO A 178 3.80 17.03 -15.67
N ILE A 179 2.66 16.78 -15.04
CA ILE A 179 1.54 16.00 -15.61
C ILE A 179 0.30 16.90 -15.75
N ARG A 180 -0.41 16.78 -16.87
CA ARG A 180 -1.71 17.44 -17.11
C ARG A 180 -2.85 16.60 -16.53
N LEU A 181 -3.17 16.84 -15.25
CA LEU A 181 -4.18 16.05 -14.52
C LEU A 181 -5.59 16.23 -15.08
N GLU A 182 -5.91 17.39 -15.64
CA GLU A 182 -7.21 17.70 -16.25
C GLU A 182 -7.48 16.79 -17.46
N GLY A 183 -6.44 16.56 -18.28
CA GLY A 183 -6.53 15.61 -19.39
C GLY A 183 -6.65 14.16 -18.90
N LEU A 184 -5.90 13.81 -17.85
CA LEU A 184 -5.92 12.46 -17.29
C LEU A 184 -7.29 12.10 -16.71
N VAL A 185 -7.94 12.99 -15.95
CA VAL A 185 -9.29 12.74 -15.42
C VAL A 185 -10.34 12.70 -16.53
N LEU A 186 -10.20 13.52 -17.57
CA LEU A 186 -11.12 13.50 -18.71
C LEU A 186 -11.07 12.15 -19.46
N THR A 187 -9.87 11.61 -19.69
CA THR A 187 -9.70 10.33 -20.42
C THR A 187 -9.91 9.10 -19.53
N HIS A 188 -9.49 9.14 -18.26
CA HIS A 188 -9.55 8.02 -17.32
C HIS A 188 -10.58 8.25 -16.19
N GLY A 189 -11.67 8.97 -16.47
CA GLY A 189 -12.64 9.41 -15.45
C GLY A 189 -13.31 8.28 -14.66
N GLN A 190 -13.47 7.09 -15.25
CA GLN A 190 -14.01 5.92 -14.54
C GLN A 190 -13.12 5.45 -13.38
N PHE A 191 -11.82 5.73 -13.44
CA PHE A 191 -10.84 5.32 -12.44
C PHE A 191 -10.27 6.50 -11.65
N SER A 192 -10.57 7.74 -12.07
CA SER A 192 -9.88 8.94 -11.60
C SER A 192 -10.86 9.91 -10.95
N SER A 193 -10.43 10.56 -9.87
CA SER A 193 -11.15 11.67 -9.25
C SER A 193 -10.15 12.80 -8.98
N TYR A 194 -10.46 14.00 -9.46
CA TYR A 194 -9.59 15.16 -9.30
C TYR A 194 -10.43 16.41 -9.03
N GLU A 195 -10.39 16.85 -7.78
CA GLU A 195 -11.11 18.03 -7.27
C GLU A 195 -10.08 18.91 -6.55
N PRO A 196 -9.35 19.78 -7.28
CA PRO A 196 -8.18 20.49 -6.74
C PRO A 196 -8.49 21.37 -5.52
N GLU A 197 -9.73 21.86 -5.41
CA GLU A 197 -10.23 22.62 -4.25
C GLU A 197 -10.33 21.76 -2.98
N LEU A 198 -10.57 20.46 -3.12
CA LEU A 198 -10.67 19.52 -2.00
C LEU A 198 -9.34 18.82 -1.71
N PHE A 199 -8.59 18.47 -2.75
CA PHE A 199 -7.31 17.78 -2.64
C PHE A 199 -6.43 18.07 -3.86
N PRO A 200 -5.16 18.50 -3.66
CA PRO A 200 -4.29 18.95 -4.75
C PRO A 200 -3.74 17.85 -5.69
N GLY A 201 -4.07 16.58 -5.45
CA GLY A 201 -3.65 15.45 -6.27
C GLY A 201 -4.82 14.74 -6.92
N LEU A 202 -4.59 14.07 -8.05
CA LEU A 202 -5.55 13.16 -8.65
C LEU A 202 -5.52 11.81 -7.92
N ILE A 203 -6.68 11.29 -7.56
CA ILE A 203 -6.86 9.95 -6.99
C ILE A 203 -7.15 8.99 -8.13
N TYR A 204 -6.26 8.03 -8.38
CA TYR A 204 -6.45 6.99 -9.39
C TYR A 204 -6.66 5.63 -8.71
N ARG A 205 -7.77 4.96 -9.02
CA ARG A 205 -8.15 3.66 -8.47
C ARG A 205 -7.86 2.58 -9.50
N MET A 206 -6.69 1.95 -9.40
CA MET A 206 -6.30 0.84 -10.25
C MET A 206 -7.03 -0.44 -9.83
N VAL A 207 -7.59 -1.15 -10.80
CA VAL A 207 -8.32 -2.40 -10.56
C VAL A 207 -7.36 -3.59 -10.37
N LYS A 208 -6.29 -3.66 -11.19
CA LYS A 208 -5.32 -4.75 -11.18
C LYS A 208 -3.87 -4.23 -11.31
N PRO A 209 -3.01 -4.42 -10.29
CA PRO A 209 -3.37 -4.83 -8.92
C PRO A 209 -4.30 -3.78 -8.26
N ARG A 210 -5.05 -4.18 -7.23
CA ARG A 210 -6.00 -3.28 -6.56
C ARG A 210 -5.25 -2.26 -5.70
N ILE A 211 -4.86 -1.14 -6.31
CA ILE A 211 -4.00 -0.10 -5.73
C ILE A 211 -4.63 1.28 -5.93
N VAL A 212 -4.44 2.16 -4.95
CA VAL A 212 -4.80 3.56 -5.06
C VAL A 212 -3.52 4.37 -5.26
N LEU A 213 -3.51 5.22 -6.28
CA LEU A 213 -2.42 6.14 -6.58
C LEU A 213 -2.88 7.58 -6.33
N LEU A 214 -1.99 8.38 -5.74
CA LEU A 214 -2.14 9.83 -5.63
C LEU A 214 -1.11 10.45 -6.55
N ILE A 215 -1.56 11.12 -7.60
CA ILE A 215 -0.72 11.67 -8.66
C ILE A 215 -0.77 13.19 -8.57
N PHE A 216 0.38 13.83 -8.41
CA PHE A 216 0.48 15.29 -8.28
C PHE A 216 0.93 15.92 -9.60
N VAL A 217 0.52 17.18 -9.84
CA VAL A 217 0.91 17.96 -11.03
C VAL A 217 2.42 18.00 -11.23
N SER A 218 3.19 17.94 -10.14
CA SER A 218 4.66 17.94 -10.15
C SER A 218 5.31 16.66 -10.71
N GLY A 219 4.56 15.57 -10.88
CA GLY A 219 5.10 14.26 -11.25
C GLY A 219 5.42 13.35 -10.05
N LYS A 220 5.26 13.83 -8.81
CA LYS A 220 5.31 12.96 -7.63
C LYS A 220 4.10 12.02 -7.63
N VAL A 221 4.33 10.75 -7.29
CA VAL A 221 3.29 9.72 -7.21
C VAL A 221 3.42 8.98 -5.89
N VAL A 222 2.29 8.77 -5.19
CA VAL A 222 2.19 7.92 -4.00
C VAL A 222 1.30 6.72 -4.32
N LEU A 223 1.70 5.52 -3.94
CA LEU A 223 0.97 4.28 -4.16
C LEU A 223 0.64 3.65 -2.79
N THR A 224 -0.60 3.25 -2.56
CA THR A 224 -1.05 2.63 -1.30
C THR A 224 -2.09 1.55 -1.56
N GLY A 225 -2.27 0.64 -0.59
CA GLY A 225 -3.20 -0.48 -0.66
C GLY A 225 -2.52 -1.83 -0.95
N ALA A 226 -1.21 -1.83 -1.21
CA ALA A 226 -0.46 -3.04 -1.49
C ALA A 226 -0.22 -3.88 -0.23
N LYS A 227 -0.22 -5.21 -0.37
CA LYS A 227 0.19 -6.15 0.68
C LYS A 227 1.57 -6.75 0.41
N VAL A 228 2.00 -6.72 -0.84
CA VAL A 228 3.33 -7.16 -1.27
C VAL A 228 3.99 -6.09 -2.13
N ARG A 229 5.31 -5.99 -2.01
CA ARG A 229 6.12 -4.98 -2.74
C ARG A 229 5.91 -5.02 -4.26
N GLN A 230 5.74 -6.22 -4.82
CA GLN A 230 5.55 -6.40 -6.25
C GLN A 230 4.31 -5.68 -6.79
N GLU A 231 3.22 -5.59 -6.02
CA GLU A 231 2.01 -4.86 -6.43
C GLU A 231 2.28 -3.37 -6.65
N ILE A 232 3.21 -2.78 -5.89
CA ILE A 232 3.63 -1.38 -6.07
C ILE A 232 4.38 -1.22 -7.40
N TYR A 233 5.26 -2.16 -7.72
CA TYR A 233 6.04 -2.14 -8.97
C TYR A 233 5.15 -2.37 -10.18
N ASP A 234 4.26 -3.36 -10.13
CA ASP A 234 3.31 -3.64 -11.20
C ASP A 234 2.36 -2.47 -11.42
N ALA A 235 1.83 -1.87 -10.35
CA ALA A 235 0.99 -0.68 -10.46
C ALA A 235 1.73 0.50 -11.09
N PHE A 236 2.99 0.72 -10.72
CA PHE A 236 3.79 1.79 -11.30
C PHE A 236 4.09 1.53 -12.79
N ASN A 237 4.46 0.29 -13.15
CA ASN A 237 4.72 -0.09 -14.55
C ASN A 237 3.48 0.09 -15.43
N ASN A 238 2.29 -0.17 -14.89
CA ASN A 238 1.03 0.04 -15.60
C ASN A 238 0.68 1.52 -15.79
N ILE A 239 0.88 2.35 -14.77
CA ILE A 239 0.48 3.77 -14.83
C ILE A 239 1.52 4.64 -15.56
N TYR A 240 2.80 4.31 -15.49
CA TYR A 240 3.87 5.14 -16.04
C TYR A 240 3.69 5.53 -17.52
N PRO A 241 3.39 4.61 -18.47
CA PRO A 241 3.18 4.98 -19.87
C PRO A 241 1.99 5.93 -20.05
N ILE A 242 0.93 5.76 -19.25
CA ILE A 242 -0.22 6.67 -19.23
C ILE A 242 0.23 8.05 -18.74
N LEU A 243 0.98 8.14 -17.63
CA LEU A 243 1.47 9.44 -17.15
C LEU A 243 2.36 10.13 -18.18
N LYS A 244 3.20 9.37 -18.89
CA LYS A 244 4.09 9.88 -19.95
C LYS A 244 3.30 10.51 -21.10
N SER A 245 2.14 9.96 -21.49
CA SER A 245 1.29 10.56 -22.54
C SER A 245 0.61 11.87 -22.13
N PHE A 246 0.50 12.13 -20.82
CA PHE A 246 -0.03 13.38 -20.26
C PHE A 246 1.07 14.34 -19.76
N LYS A 247 2.32 14.11 -20.15
CA LYS A 247 3.43 15.04 -19.86
C LYS A 247 3.08 16.42 -20.43
N LYS A 248 3.18 17.48 -19.61
CA LYS A 248 3.06 18.85 -20.11
C LYS A 248 4.30 19.16 -20.95
N THR A 249 4.13 19.45 -22.22
CA THR A 249 5.14 20.14 -23.03
C THR A 249 5.33 21.52 -22.42
N SER A 250 6.55 21.83 -22.01
CA SER A 250 6.93 23.16 -21.55
C SER A 250 6.72 24.20 -22.64
#